data_AF-A0A370NTT6-F1
#
_entry.id   AF-A0A370NTT6-F1
#
_cell.length_a   1.000
_cell.length_b   1.000
_cell.length_c   1.000
_cell.angle_alpha   90.00
_cell.angle_beta   90.00
_cell.angle_gamma   90.00
#
_symmetry.space_group_name_H-M   'P 1'
#
loop_
_entity.id
_entity.type
_entity.pdbx_description
1 polymer ?
#
loop_
_entity_poly.entity_id
_entity_poly.type
_entity_poly.pdbx_seq_one_letter_code
_entity_poly.pdbx_strand_id
1 'polypeptide(L)'
;MMSAIHEADLHAYADGQLSGARRAAVEAYLAQHPDAAAQVAAWRRQADALHGMLDPVLNEPVPLVALPPGLHGDGRRNAARPRPRWAMALAATCASVALLAVGGALGWLAHGRLGSSTLVLAPGERFAREALATHAVYAPEMRHPVEVAATEEAHLIAWLSKRLGTALQVPDLRPQGFHLIGGRLGVAEGGPSAILMYEADDGTRLSLQLRRMAQGTPDTGFRVERMSGEGARRPAPGRDPMMAFYWIDRDLGFALAGPLERARLLTLAQVVYQQYQGG
;
A
#
# COMPACT_ATOMS: atom_id res chain seq x y z
N MET A 1 18.28 -47.52 -21.71
CA MET A 1 17.28 -46.79 -22.51
C MET A 1 18.03 -45.61 -23.16
N MET A 2 18.38 -45.70 -24.44
CA MET A 2 19.23 -44.70 -25.10
C MET A 2 18.40 -43.44 -25.39
N SER A 3 18.70 -42.32 -24.72
CA SER A 3 18.02 -41.05 -24.94
C SER A 3 18.16 -40.61 -26.40
N ALA A 4 17.04 -40.19 -27.00
CA ALA A 4 16.97 -39.64 -28.35
C ALA A 4 18.07 -38.59 -28.58
N ILE A 5 18.58 -38.54 -29.80
CA ILE A 5 19.59 -37.57 -30.21
C ILE A 5 18.86 -36.33 -30.69
N HIS A 6 19.19 -35.20 -30.08
CA HIS A 6 18.60 -33.91 -30.39
C HIS A 6 19.61 -33.04 -31.14
N GLU A 7 19.13 -31.99 -31.79
CA GLU A 7 19.97 -31.04 -32.54
C GLU A 7 21.10 -30.44 -31.68
N ALA A 8 20.84 -30.20 -30.39
CA ALA A 8 21.84 -29.75 -29.43
C ALA A 8 23.03 -30.72 -29.29
N ASP A 9 22.79 -32.04 -29.40
CA ASP A 9 23.86 -33.04 -29.38
C ASP A 9 24.70 -32.99 -30.67
N LEU A 10 24.09 -32.64 -31.81
CA LEU A 10 24.80 -32.49 -33.08
C LEU A 10 25.70 -31.24 -33.08
N HIS A 11 25.23 -30.13 -32.52
CA HIS A 11 26.05 -28.93 -32.29
C HIS A 11 27.19 -29.22 -31.31
N ALA A 12 26.90 -29.85 -30.17
CA ALA A 12 27.94 -30.22 -29.20
C ALA A 12 28.97 -31.18 -29.80
N TYR A 13 28.56 -32.06 -30.73
CA TYR A 13 29.49 -32.90 -31.49
C TYR A 13 30.31 -32.10 -32.50
N ALA A 14 29.70 -31.14 -33.20
CA ALA A 14 30.38 -30.23 -34.13
C ALA A 14 31.50 -29.46 -33.41
N ASP A 15 31.22 -28.95 -32.22
CA ASP A 15 32.13 -28.13 -31.38
C ASP A 15 33.14 -28.95 -30.55
N GLY A 16 33.14 -30.28 -30.69
CA GLY A 16 34.04 -31.16 -29.95
C GLY A 16 33.76 -31.28 -28.44
N GLN A 17 32.58 -30.86 -27.99
CA GLN A 17 32.18 -30.79 -26.58
C GLN A 17 31.60 -32.12 -26.03
N LEU A 18 31.38 -33.13 -26.89
CA LEU A 18 30.91 -34.45 -26.45
C LEU A 18 32.06 -35.41 -26.12
N SER A 19 31.96 -36.08 -24.98
CA SER A 19 32.91 -37.10 -24.53
C SER A 19 32.26 -38.48 -24.29
N GLY A 20 33.09 -39.52 -24.33
CA GLY A 20 32.72 -40.89 -23.94
C GLY A 20 31.50 -41.44 -24.67
N ALA A 21 30.57 -42.03 -23.90
CA ALA A 21 29.42 -42.76 -24.43
C ALA A 21 28.46 -41.88 -25.27
N ARG A 22 28.33 -40.58 -24.97
CA ARG A 22 27.43 -39.70 -25.72
C ARG A 22 27.97 -39.40 -27.11
N ARG A 23 29.30 -39.23 -27.24
CA ARG A 23 29.97 -39.08 -28.54
C ARG A 23 29.74 -40.30 -29.43
N ALA A 24 29.94 -41.51 -28.89
CA ALA A 24 29.73 -42.76 -29.62
C ALA A 24 28.27 -42.92 -30.10
N ALA A 25 27.30 -42.52 -29.27
CA ALA A 25 25.88 -42.55 -29.66
C ALA A 25 25.58 -41.59 -30.83
N VAL A 26 26.15 -40.38 -30.82
CA VAL A 26 25.99 -39.41 -31.91
C VAL A 26 26.69 -39.88 -33.18
N GLU A 27 27.89 -40.46 -33.08
CA GLU A 27 28.60 -41.03 -34.23
C GLU A 27 27.81 -42.18 -34.89
N ALA A 28 27.22 -43.06 -34.08
CA ALA A 28 26.36 -44.14 -34.58
C ALA A 28 25.10 -43.63 -35.29
N TYR A 29 24.56 -42.49 -34.83
CA TYR A 29 23.40 -41.84 -35.44
C TYR A 29 23.75 -41.13 -36.74
N LEU A 30 24.87 -40.40 -36.78
CA LEU A 30 25.37 -39.75 -37.98
C LEU A 30 25.70 -40.75 -39.09
N ALA A 31 26.17 -41.96 -38.74
CA ALA A 31 26.38 -43.04 -39.71
C ALA A 31 25.08 -43.52 -40.39
N GLN A 32 23.94 -43.34 -39.74
CA GLN A 32 22.62 -43.75 -40.25
C GLN A 32 21.83 -42.60 -40.89
N HIS A 33 22.26 -41.34 -40.69
CA HIS A 33 21.57 -40.14 -41.14
C HIS A 33 22.53 -39.22 -41.93
N PRO A 34 22.71 -39.44 -43.25
CA PRO A 34 23.70 -38.72 -44.05
C PRO A 34 23.41 -37.21 -44.14
N ASP A 35 22.14 -36.80 -44.10
CA ASP A 35 21.75 -35.39 -44.12
C ASP A 35 22.24 -34.64 -42.86
N ALA A 36 22.09 -35.25 -41.68
CA ALA A 36 22.60 -34.71 -40.43
C ALA A 36 24.13 -34.67 -40.41
N ALA A 37 24.80 -35.68 -40.98
CA ALA A 37 26.25 -35.69 -41.13
C ALA A 37 26.76 -34.57 -42.04
N ALA A 38 26.06 -34.29 -43.15
CA ALA A 38 26.37 -33.19 -44.05
C ALA A 38 26.21 -31.83 -43.35
N GLN A 39 25.17 -31.68 -42.53
CA GLN A 39 24.91 -30.47 -41.75
C GLN A 39 26.01 -30.20 -40.70
N VAL A 40 26.39 -31.22 -39.91
CA VAL A 40 27.51 -31.12 -38.95
C VAL A 40 28.82 -30.78 -39.66
N ALA A 41 29.09 -31.39 -40.82
CA ALA A 41 30.28 -31.08 -41.60
C ALA A 41 30.27 -29.63 -42.12
N ALA A 42 29.10 -29.08 -42.47
CA ALA A 42 28.96 -27.68 -42.88
C ALA A 42 29.26 -26.73 -41.71
N TRP A 43 28.75 -27.00 -40.52
CA TRP A 43 29.05 -26.21 -39.32
C TRP A 43 30.55 -26.22 -38.97
N ARG A 44 31.20 -27.38 -39.03
CA ARG A 44 32.66 -27.47 -38.80
C ARG A 44 33.45 -26.63 -39.80
N ARG A 45 33.10 -26.68 -41.10
CA ARG A 45 33.75 -25.83 -42.11
C ARG A 45 33.56 -24.34 -41.85
N GLN A 46 32.37 -23.93 -41.37
CA GLN A 46 32.11 -22.54 -41.00
C GLN A 46 32.96 -22.12 -39.80
N ALA A 47 33.05 -22.96 -38.77
CA ALA A 47 33.89 -22.71 -37.61
C ALA A 47 35.37 -22.60 -38.00
N ASP A 48 35.88 -23.51 -38.83
CA ASP A 48 37.27 -23.48 -39.32
C ASP A 48 37.55 -22.22 -40.14
N ALA A 49 36.61 -21.78 -40.97
CA ALA A 49 36.75 -20.54 -41.74
C ALA A 49 36.79 -19.30 -40.83
N LEU A 50 35.94 -19.26 -39.79
CA LEU A 50 35.95 -18.18 -38.80
C LEU A 50 37.26 -18.16 -38.01
N HIS A 51 37.74 -19.30 -37.57
CA HIS A 51 39.05 -19.42 -36.92
C HIS A 51 40.18 -18.95 -37.83
N GLY A 52 40.21 -19.38 -39.09
CA GLY A 52 41.20 -18.91 -40.06
C GLY A 52 41.21 -17.39 -40.26
N MET A 53 40.04 -16.74 -40.21
CA MET A 53 39.91 -15.29 -40.36
C MET A 53 40.22 -14.50 -39.08
N LEU A 54 39.86 -15.04 -37.91
CA LEU A 54 39.82 -14.28 -36.65
C LEU A 54 40.89 -14.70 -35.63
N ASP A 55 41.51 -15.88 -35.75
CA ASP A 55 42.61 -16.30 -34.89
C ASP A 55 43.81 -15.31 -34.91
N PRO A 56 44.17 -14.67 -36.04
CA PRO A 56 45.19 -13.63 -36.05
C PRO A 56 44.83 -12.42 -35.16
N VAL A 57 43.55 -12.06 -35.08
CA VAL A 57 43.05 -10.93 -34.26
C VAL A 57 43.31 -11.18 -32.78
N LEU A 58 43.31 -12.44 -32.34
CA LEU A 58 43.65 -12.79 -30.95
C LEU A 58 45.08 -12.39 -30.55
N ASN A 59 45.96 -12.22 -31.53
CA ASN A 59 47.37 -11.86 -31.33
C ASN A 59 47.65 -10.38 -31.61
N GLU A 60 46.64 -9.61 -32.03
CA GLU A 60 46.80 -8.18 -32.23
C GLU A 60 46.99 -7.46 -30.88
N PRO A 61 47.89 -6.48 -30.79
CA PRO A 61 48.06 -5.70 -29.58
C PRO A 61 46.78 -4.91 -29.32
N VAL A 62 46.16 -5.16 -28.17
CA VAL A 62 44.91 -4.47 -27.78
C VAL A 62 45.19 -2.96 -27.67
N PRO A 63 44.46 -2.10 -28.40
CA PRO A 63 44.63 -0.66 -28.29
C PRO A 63 44.13 -0.19 -26.92
N LEU A 64 45.07 -0.03 -26.00
CA LEU A 64 44.79 0.36 -24.60
C LEU A 64 43.98 1.66 -24.51
N VAL A 65 44.07 2.56 -25.50
CA VAL A 65 43.31 3.82 -25.58
C VAL A 65 41.79 3.60 -25.68
N ALA A 66 41.33 2.45 -26.18
CA ALA A 66 39.91 2.15 -26.35
C ALA A 66 39.29 1.39 -25.16
N LEU A 67 40.09 1.01 -24.14
CA LEU A 67 39.60 0.26 -22.99
C LEU A 67 39.23 1.20 -21.82
N PRO A 68 38.14 0.94 -21.10
CA PRO A 68 37.82 1.67 -19.88
C PRO A 68 38.92 1.47 -18.82
N PRO A 69 39.21 2.49 -17.97
CA PRO A 69 40.38 2.51 -17.10
C PRO A 69 40.54 1.30 -16.16
N GLY A 70 39.44 0.62 -15.82
CA GLY A 70 39.43 -0.55 -14.93
C GLY A 70 39.94 -1.85 -15.56
N LEU A 71 40.19 -1.89 -16.88
CA LEU A 71 40.72 -3.07 -17.58
C LEU A 71 42.17 -2.88 -18.05
N HIS A 72 42.81 -1.78 -17.68
CA HIS A 72 44.28 -1.68 -17.76
C HIS A 72 44.87 -2.64 -16.75
N GLY A 73 45.09 -3.88 -17.19
CA GLY A 73 45.83 -4.87 -16.42
C GLY A 73 47.25 -4.37 -16.26
N ASP A 74 47.54 -3.72 -15.13
CA ASP A 74 48.91 -3.57 -14.67
C ASP A 74 49.50 -4.99 -14.63
N GLY A 75 50.52 -5.24 -15.44
CA GLY A 75 51.20 -6.53 -15.61
C GLY A 75 51.86 -7.09 -14.35
N ARG A 76 51.49 -6.61 -13.17
CA ARG A 76 51.77 -7.25 -11.90
C ARG A 76 50.85 -8.46 -11.79
N ARG A 77 51.36 -9.58 -12.29
CA ARG A 77 50.96 -10.92 -11.85
C ARG A 77 51.02 -10.95 -10.33
N ASN A 78 49.92 -10.57 -9.68
CA ASN A 78 49.70 -10.92 -8.29
C ASN A 78 49.59 -12.44 -8.30
N ALA A 79 50.67 -13.09 -7.87
CA ALA A 79 50.64 -14.44 -7.35
C ALA A 79 49.79 -14.43 -6.07
N ALA A 80 48.50 -14.13 -6.20
CA ALA A 80 47.54 -14.36 -5.15
C ALA A 80 47.38 -15.88 -5.07
N ARG A 81 48.08 -16.48 -4.10
CA ARG A 81 47.80 -17.83 -3.60
C ARG A 81 46.30 -18.09 -3.67
N PRO A 82 45.83 -19.24 -4.21
CA PRO A 82 44.41 -19.53 -4.26
C PRO A 82 43.92 -19.61 -2.82
N ARG A 83 43.30 -18.53 -2.33
CA ARG A 83 42.60 -18.57 -1.06
C ARG A 83 41.48 -19.59 -1.23
N PRO A 84 41.34 -20.55 -0.30
CA PRO A 84 40.34 -21.58 -0.42
C PRO A 84 38.96 -20.94 -0.58
N ARG A 85 38.39 -21.03 -1.79
CA ARG A 85 37.08 -20.45 -2.12
C ARG A 85 35.97 -20.98 -1.21
N TRP A 86 36.18 -22.14 -0.59
CA TRP A 86 35.30 -22.73 0.42
C TRP A 86 35.28 -21.96 1.75
N ALA A 87 36.43 -21.44 2.21
CA ALA A 87 36.47 -20.60 3.42
C ALA A 87 35.82 -19.23 3.19
N MET A 88 35.95 -18.69 1.98
CA MET A 88 35.30 -17.44 1.58
C MET A 88 33.79 -17.63 1.37
N ALA A 89 33.37 -18.78 0.84
CA ALA A 89 31.97 -19.16 0.74
C ALA A 89 31.34 -19.33 2.13
N LEU A 90 31.99 -20.06 3.05
CA LEU A 90 31.54 -20.20 4.45
C LEU A 90 31.47 -18.86 5.19
N ALA A 91 32.47 -17.99 5.01
CA ALA A 91 32.45 -16.66 5.60
C ALA A 91 31.30 -15.80 5.03
N ALA A 92 31.01 -15.92 3.73
CA ALA A 92 29.89 -15.23 3.08
C ALA A 92 28.53 -15.76 3.58
N THR A 93 28.38 -17.08 3.77
CA THR A 93 27.14 -17.64 4.35
C THR A 93 26.96 -17.21 5.80
N CYS A 94 28.01 -17.26 6.63
CA CYS A 94 27.96 -16.79 8.01
C CYS A 94 27.62 -15.29 8.09
N ALA A 95 28.21 -14.47 7.23
CA ALA A 95 27.89 -13.05 7.15
C ALA A 95 26.44 -12.81 6.69
N SER A 96 25.94 -13.60 5.74
CA SER A 96 24.56 -13.51 5.26
C SER A 96 23.56 -13.88 6.36
N VAL A 97 23.82 -14.95 7.11
CA VAL A 97 22.98 -15.38 8.24
C VAL A 97 23.05 -14.36 9.37
N ALA A 98 24.22 -13.81 9.67
CA ALA A 98 24.36 -12.74 10.65
C ALA A 98 23.60 -11.47 10.23
N LEU A 99 23.68 -11.06 8.96
CA LEU A 99 22.92 -9.92 8.43
C LEU A 99 21.41 -10.18 8.44
N LEU A 100 20.97 -11.41 8.17
CA LEU A 100 19.55 -11.81 8.27
C LEU A 100 19.07 -11.81 9.72
N ALA A 101 19.87 -12.31 10.65
CA ALA A 101 19.55 -12.31 12.07
C ALA A 101 19.54 -10.88 12.65
N VAL A 102 20.52 -10.06 12.28
CA VAL A 102 20.58 -8.63 12.67
C VAL A 102 19.45 -7.85 12.02
N GLY A 103 19.18 -8.05 10.74
CA GLY A 103 18.08 -7.41 10.02
C GLY A 103 16.71 -7.86 10.54
N GLY A 104 16.56 -9.14 10.90
CA GLY A 104 15.36 -9.69 11.52
C GLY A 104 15.15 -9.18 12.95
N ALA A 105 16.21 -9.12 13.76
CA ALA A 105 16.15 -8.56 15.11
C ALA A 105 15.89 -7.05 15.09
N LEU A 106 16.59 -6.30 14.24
CA LEU A 106 16.34 -4.88 14.02
C LEU A 106 14.93 -4.65 13.48
N GLY A 107 14.49 -5.48 12.52
CA GLY A 107 13.14 -5.43 11.95
C GLY A 107 12.07 -5.72 12.99
N TRP A 108 12.28 -6.69 13.88
CA TRP A 108 11.35 -7.03 14.96
C TRP A 108 11.33 -5.96 16.07
N LEU A 109 12.49 -5.44 16.46
CA LEU A 109 12.58 -4.33 17.42
C LEU A 109 11.97 -3.05 16.85
N ALA A 110 12.18 -2.81 15.56
CA ALA A 110 11.57 -1.71 14.83
C ALA A 110 10.10 -1.97 14.55
N HIS A 111 9.60 -3.22 14.49
CA HIS A 111 8.19 -3.51 14.29
C HIS A 111 7.32 -2.92 15.41
N GLY A 112 7.81 -2.89 16.66
CA GLY A 112 7.14 -2.19 17.76
C GLY A 112 7.21 -0.65 17.69
N ARG A 113 8.09 -0.07 16.86
CA ARG A 113 8.25 1.39 16.66
C ARG A 113 7.73 1.89 15.31
N LEU A 114 7.64 1.01 14.32
CA LEU A 114 7.18 1.21 12.93
C LEU A 114 5.82 0.56 12.67
N GLY A 115 5.27 -0.16 13.66
CA GLY A 115 3.84 -0.45 13.71
C GLY A 115 3.09 0.88 13.62
N SER A 116 2.47 1.10 12.46
CA SER A 116 1.80 2.34 12.03
C SER A 116 2.72 3.56 11.84
N SER A 117 3.45 3.58 10.72
CA SER A 117 3.86 4.84 10.04
C SER A 117 2.77 5.37 9.09
N THR A 118 1.50 5.11 9.39
CA THR A 118 0.49 6.16 9.21
C THR A 118 0.78 7.19 10.29
N LEU A 119 0.84 8.49 9.98
CA LEU A 119 0.75 9.54 10.99
C LEU A 119 -0.28 9.08 12.04
N VAL A 120 0.15 8.80 13.27
CA VAL A 120 -0.75 8.30 14.33
C VAL A 120 -1.63 9.48 14.71
N LEU A 121 -2.66 9.70 13.89
CA LEU A 121 -3.71 10.66 14.10
C LEU A 121 -4.28 10.37 15.49
N ALA A 122 -4.43 11.40 16.31
CA ALA A 122 -5.04 11.26 17.61
C ALA A 122 -6.43 10.60 17.45
N PRO A 123 -6.90 9.76 18.39
CA PRO A 123 -8.17 9.05 18.25
C PRO A 123 -9.37 9.94 17.85
N GLY A 124 -9.43 11.17 18.38
CA GLY A 124 -10.45 12.15 18.00
C GLY A 124 -10.28 12.74 16.61
N GLU A 125 -9.04 12.90 16.12
CA GLU A 125 -8.78 13.38 14.75
C GLU A 125 -9.17 12.33 13.71
N ARG A 126 -8.85 11.05 13.98
CA ARG A 126 -9.35 9.92 13.17
C ARG A 126 -10.88 9.90 13.09
N PHE A 127 -11.52 10.07 14.24
CA PHE A 127 -12.97 10.13 14.33
C PHE A 127 -13.56 11.29 13.50
N ALA A 128 -12.98 12.49 13.60
CA ALA A 128 -13.46 13.64 12.86
C ALA A 128 -13.31 13.46 11.34
N ARG A 129 -12.19 12.86 10.89
CA ARG A 129 -11.97 12.54 9.48
C ARG A 129 -12.96 11.50 8.95
N GLU A 130 -13.27 10.50 9.77
CA GLU A 130 -14.29 9.51 9.47
C GLU A 130 -15.69 10.14 9.37
N ALA A 131 -16.02 11.06 10.27
CA ALA A 131 -17.27 11.82 10.22
C ALA A 131 -17.39 12.68 8.96
N LEU A 132 -16.28 13.31 8.54
CA LEU A 132 -16.23 14.05 7.28
C LEU A 132 -16.45 13.16 6.06
N ALA A 133 -15.80 11.99 6.02
CA ALA A 133 -16.00 11.02 4.95
C ALA A 133 -17.45 10.52 4.91
N THR A 134 -18.00 10.18 6.08
CA THR A 134 -19.40 9.76 6.27
C THR A 134 -20.38 10.82 5.76
N HIS A 135 -20.15 12.08 6.14
CA HIS A 135 -20.94 13.21 5.67
C HIS A 135 -20.89 13.33 4.14
N ALA A 136 -19.69 13.30 3.55
CA ALA A 136 -19.51 13.45 2.10
C ALA A 136 -20.24 12.34 1.30
N VAL A 137 -20.36 11.14 1.87
CA VAL A 137 -21.07 10.01 1.25
C VAL A 137 -22.59 10.16 1.36
N TYR A 138 -23.10 10.57 2.53
CA TYR A 138 -24.55 10.53 2.79
C TYR A 138 -25.28 11.85 2.61
N ALA A 139 -24.60 12.99 2.73
CA ALA A 139 -25.21 14.30 2.50
C ALA A 139 -25.81 14.46 1.09
N PRO A 140 -25.26 13.92 -0.01
CA PRO A 140 -25.87 14.07 -1.34
C PRO A 140 -27.11 13.17 -1.59
N GLU A 141 -27.36 12.18 -0.74
CA GLU A 141 -28.40 11.15 -0.98
C GLU A 141 -29.81 11.69 -0.71
N MET A 142 -30.66 11.81 -1.73
CA MET A 142 -31.99 12.39 -1.58
C MET A 142 -33.08 11.37 -1.23
N ARG A 143 -32.97 10.11 -1.68
CA ARG A 143 -34.07 9.13 -1.54
C ARG A 143 -34.07 8.43 -0.20
N HIS A 144 -32.89 8.06 0.28
CA HIS A 144 -32.72 7.34 1.53
C HIS A 144 -31.63 8.01 2.40
N PRO A 145 -31.82 9.28 2.80
CA PRO A 145 -30.84 10.00 3.60
C PRO A 145 -30.62 9.33 4.96
N VAL A 146 -31.67 8.72 5.52
CA VAL A 146 -31.70 8.16 6.88
C VAL A 146 -32.41 6.80 6.91
N GLU A 147 -32.11 5.99 7.92
CA GLU A 147 -32.77 4.70 8.15
C GLU A 147 -34.09 4.87 8.91
N VAL A 148 -34.10 5.76 9.89
CA VAL A 148 -35.30 6.12 10.66
C VAL A 148 -35.51 7.63 10.54
N ALA A 149 -36.69 8.03 10.07
CA ALA A 149 -37.05 9.42 9.87
C ALA A 149 -37.34 10.14 11.19
N ALA A 150 -37.23 11.47 11.18
CA ALA A 150 -37.56 12.32 12.32
C ALA A 150 -39.02 12.21 12.80
N THR A 151 -39.95 11.76 11.94
CA THR A 151 -41.33 11.48 12.32
C THR A 151 -41.46 10.38 13.37
N GLU A 152 -40.45 9.50 13.48
CA GLU A 152 -40.37 8.41 14.45
C GLU A 152 -39.25 8.66 15.47
N GLU A 153 -39.07 9.91 15.91
CA GLU A 153 -37.96 10.33 16.78
C GLU A 153 -37.80 9.45 18.04
N ALA A 154 -38.89 9.09 18.70
CA ALA A 154 -38.84 8.21 19.87
C ALA A 154 -38.27 6.82 19.54
N HIS A 155 -38.60 6.27 18.37
CA HIS A 155 -38.05 5.01 17.89
C HIS A 155 -36.57 5.18 17.51
N LEU A 156 -36.21 6.25 16.80
CA LEU A 156 -34.83 6.59 16.44
C LEU A 156 -33.93 6.63 17.67
N ILE A 157 -34.35 7.36 18.72
CA ILE A 157 -33.64 7.50 19.99
C ILE A 157 -33.47 6.13 20.65
N ALA A 158 -34.55 5.37 20.81
CA ALA A 158 -34.51 4.07 21.48
C ALA A 158 -33.62 3.06 20.72
N TRP A 159 -33.74 3.02 19.40
CA TRP A 159 -32.97 2.13 18.54
C TRP A 159 -31.48 2.48 18.56
N LEU A 160 -31.11 3.75 18.32
CA LEU A 160 -29.71 4.17 18.34
C LEU A 160 -29.09 4.04 19.74
N SER A 161 -29.82 4.41 20.80
CA SER A 161 -29.32 4.25 22.17
C SER A 161 -28.97 2.80 22.48
N LYS A 162 -29.83 1.86 22.07
CA LYS A 162 -29.60 0.42 22.22
C LYS A 162 -28.38 -0.06 21.42
N ARG A 163 -28.16 0.48 20.22
CA ARG A 163 -27.03 0.09 19.35
C ARG A 163 -25.70 0.67 19.81
N LEU A 164 -25.69 1.90 20.33
CA LEU A 164 -24.49 2.54 20.87
C LEU A 164 -24.17 2.06 22.30
N GLY A 165 -25.16 1.48 23.00
CA GLY A 165 -25.02 1.10 24.40
C GLY A 165 -24.93 2.29 25.35
N THR A 166 -25.44 3.46 24.92
CA THR A 166 -25.46 4.73 25.66
C THR A 166 -26.77 5.45 25.41
N ALA A 167 -27.26 6.25 26.35
CA ALA A 167 -28.41 7.11 26.09
C ALA A 167 -28.03 8.15 25.03
N LEU A 168 -28.79 8.17 23.93
CA LEU A 168 -28.67 9.17 22.88
C LEU A 168 -29.80 10.18 23.04
N GLN A 169 -29.48 11.46 22.87
CA GLN A 169 -30.43 12.55 22.79
C GLN A 169 -30.35 13.14 21.38
N VAL A 170 -31.45 13.64 20.85
CA VAL A 170 -31.42 14.40 19.60
C VAL A 170 -31.33 15.88 19.95
N PRO A 171 -30.25 16.59 19.59
CA PRO A 171 -30.18 18.03 19.79
C PRO A 171 -31.20 18.77 18.92
N ASP A 172 -31.84 19.77 19.51
CA ASP A 172 -32.70 20.71 18.79
C ASP A 172 -31.85 21.82 18.16
N LEU A 173 -31.77 21.82 16.83
CA LEU A 173 -31.08 22.83 16.03
C LEU A 173 -32.04 23.74 15.25
N ARG A 174 -33.35 23.63 15.49
CA ARG A 174 -34.37 24.45 14.82
C ARG A 174 -34.15 25.95 15.04
N PRO A 175 -33.76 26.44 16.23
CA PRO A 175 -33.49 27.88 16.42
C PRO A 175 -32.33 28.41 15.58
N GLN A 176 -31.45 27.54 15.07
CA GLN A 176 -30.35 27.88 14.18
C GLN A 176 -30.67 27.63 12.69
N GLY A 177 -31.93 27.27 12.40
CA GLY A 177 -32.44 27.03 11.05
C GLY A 177 -32.14 25.62 10.50
N PHE A 178 -31.91 24.63 11.38
CA PHE A 178 -31.67 23.24 10.97
C PHE A 178 -32.72 22.30 11.55
N HIS A 179 -33.38 21.56 10.67
CA HIS A 179 -34.40 20.58 11.00
C HIS A 179 -33.82 19.17 10.95
N LEU A 180 -34.18 18.32 11.90
CA LEU A 180 -33.80 16.92 11.87
C LEU A 180 -34.51 16.22 10.71
N ILE A 181 -33.76 15.58 9.82
CA ILE A 181 -34.29 14.65 8.80
C ILE A 181 -34.53 13.27 9.43
N GLY A 182 -33.59 12.83 10.26
CA GLY A 182 -33.65 11.58 11.00
C GLY A 182 -32.25 11.08 11.34
N GLY A 183 -32.09 9.76 11.47
CA GLY A 183 -30.78 9.18 11.74
C GLY A 183 -30.57 7.78 11.21
N ARG A 184 -29.34 7.32 11.33
CA ARG A 184 -28.86 6.04 10.80
C ARG A 184 -27.73 5.49 11.65
N LEU A 185 -27.49 4.19 11.50
CA LEU A 185 -26.40 3.50 12.17
C LEU A 185 -25.18 3.45 11.23
N GLY A 186 -24.03 3.87 11.74
CA GLY A 186 -22.74 3.74 11.07
C GLY A 186 -21.88 2.69 11.77
N VAL A 187 -20.93 2.13 11.02
CA VAL A 187 -19.88 1.26 11.57
C VAL A 187 -18.56 1.99 11.45
N ALA A 188 -17.83 2.04 12.56
CA ALA A 188 -16.51 2.63 12.63
C ALA A 188 -15.50 1.62 13.18
N GLU A 189 -14.21 1.89 12.99
CA GLU A 189 -13.12 1.06 13.56
C GLU A 189 -13.24 0.93 15.10
N GLY A 190 -13.79 1.95 15.77
CA GLY A 190 -14.05 1.97 17.20
C GLY A 190 -15.39 1.37 17.67
N GLY A 191 -16.20 0.81 16.76
CA GLY A 191 -17.50 0.22 17.07
C GLY A 191 -18.69 0.93 16.39
N PRO A 192 -19.93 0.70 16.86
CA PRO A 192 -21.11 1.33 16.29
C PRO A 192 -21.10 2.85 16.51
N SER A 193 -21.57 3.59 15.50
CA SER A 193 -21.76 5.05 15.56
C SER A 193 -23.20 5.41 15.18
N ALA A 194 -23.75 6.45 15.79
CA ALA A 194 -24.99 7.08 15.37
C ALA A 194 -24.67 8.24 14.45
N ILE A 195 -25.45 8.42 13.39
CA ILE A 195 -25.37 9.59 12.53
C ILE A 195 -26.77 10.21 12.48
N LEU A 196 -26.89 11.43 12.99
CA LEU A 196 -28.09 12.25 12.89
C LEU A 196 -27.91 13.24 11.75
N MET A 197 -28.88 13.34 10.85
CA MET A 197 -28.83 14.20 9.67
C MET A 197 -29.81 15.36 9.82
N TYR A 198 -29.34 16.56 9.54
CA TYR A 198 -30.12 17.79 9.58
C TYR A 198 -30.07 18.50 8.23
N GLU A 199 -31.11 19.27 7.94
CA GLU A 199 -31.22 20.10 6.74
C GLU A 199 -31.65 21.52 7.12
N ALA A 200 -31.07 22.52 6.48
CA ALA A 200 -31.57 23.88 6.51
C ALA A 200 -32.55 24.14 5.36
N ASP A 201 -33.29 25.25 5.46
CA ASP A 201 -34.28 25.66 4.44
C ASP A 201 -33.67 25.87 3.04
N ASP A 202 -32.36 26.15 2.97
CA ASP A 202 -31.62 26.30 1.72
C ASP A 202 -31.10 24.96 1.15
N GLY A 203 -31.43 23.83 1.79
CA GLY A 203 -30.99 22.49 1.42
C GLY A 203 -29.60 22.12 1.93
N THR A 204 -28.96 22.99 2.72
CA THR A 204 -27.65 22.69 3.33
C THR A 204 -27.80 21.58 4.36
N ARG A 205 -26.99 20.53 4.22
CA ARG A 205 -27.02 19.38 5.12
C ARG A 205 -25.92 19.42 6.16
N LEU A 206 -26.26 18.96 7.36
CA LEU A 206 -25.32 18.69 8.44
C LEU A 206 -25.47 17.26 8.91
N SER A 207 -24.37 16.68 9.36
CA SER A 207 -24.38 15.39 10.04
C SER A 207 -23.72 15.52 11.40
N LEU A 208 -24.43 15.11 12.44
CA LEU A 208 -23.88 14.91 13.77
C LEU A 208 -23.62 13.43 13.97
N GLN A 209 -22.35 13.05 14.07
CA GLN A 209 -21.96 11.68 14.38
C GLN A 209 -21.60 11.56 15.86
N LEU A 210 -22.04 10.46 16.48
CA LEU A 210 -21.79 10.12 17.86
C LEU A 210 -21.27 8.70 17.96
N ARG A 211 -20.29 8.45 18.84
CA ARG A 211 -19.87 7.10 19.20
C ARG A 211 -19.24 7.06 20.57
N ARG A 212 -19.16 5.87 21.17
CA ARG A 212 -18.30 5.63 22.31
C ARG A 212 -16.84 5.56 21.84
N MET A 213 -15.96 6.30 22.50
CA MET A 213 -14.52 6.27 22.27
C MET A 213 -13.88 5.12 23.05
N ALA A 214 -12.66 4.74 22.67
CA ALA A 214 -11.91 3.72 23.40
C ALA A 214 -11.66 4.19 24.85
N GLN A 215 -11.71 3.26 25.81
CA GLN A 215 -11.44 3.57 27.21
C GLN A 215 -10.07 4.23 27.39
N GLY A 216 -10.01 5.29 28.19
CA GLY A 216 -8.80 6.07 28.41
C GLY A 216 -8.49 7.10 27.33
N THR A 217 -9.40 7.32 26.37
CA THR A 217 -9.30 8.47 25.47
C THR A 217 -9.58 9.75 26.28
N PRO A 218 -8.66 10.72 26.33
CA PRO A 218 -8.86 11.93 27.12
C PRO A 218 -9.99 12.78 26.55
N ASP A 219 -10.73 13.44 27.44
CA ASP A 219 -11.67 14.49 27.05
C ASP A 219 -10.94 15.60 26.29
N THR A 220 -11.65 16.22 25.36
CA THR A 220 -11.08 17.28 24.52
C THR A 220 -12.06 18.45 24.41
N GLY A 221 -11.52 19.67 24.39
CA GLY A 221 -12.30 20.84 23.97
C GLY A 221 -12.59 20.79 22.46
N PHE A 222 -13.33 21.78 21.96
CA PHE A 222 -13.66 21.84 20.53
C PHE A 222 -12.41 21.92 19.66
N ARG A 223 -12.24 20.91 18.79
CA ARG A 223 -11.22 20.86 17.76
C ARG A 223 -11.89 20.87 16.40
N VAL A 224 -11.17 21.35 15.38
CA VAL A 224 -11.67 21.41 14.01
C VAL A 224 -10.79 20.55 13.13
N GLU A 225 -11.41 19.67 12.35
CA GLU A 225 -10.76 18.96 11.25
C GLU A 225 -11.34 19.48 9.95
N ARG A 226 -10.48 19.66 8.95
CA ARG A 226 -10.91 20.01 7.59
C ARG A 226 -10.61 18.84 6.68
N MET A 227 -11.47 18.63 5.69
CA MET A 227 -11.16 17.64 4.66
C MET A 227 -10.02 18.18 3.79
N SER A 228 -8.78 17.84 4.13
CA SER A 228 -7.60 18.17 3.33
C SER A 228 -7.66 17.39 2.02
N GLY A 229 -7.70 18.09 0.89
CA GLY A 229 -7.76 17.50 -0.43
C GLY A 229 -6.43 16.93 -0.89
N GLU A 230 -5.97 15.83 -0.29
CA GLU A 230 -5.10 14.87 -0.97
C GLU A 230 -6.02 13.81 -1.59
N GLY A 231 -6.38 14.02 -2.87
CA GLY A 231 -7.28 13.15 -3.63
C GLY A 231 -8.72 13.65 -3.77
N ALA A 232 -9.15 14.63 -2.97
CA ALA A 232 -10.43 15.29 -3.18
C ALA A 232 -10.30 16.26 -4.38
N ARG A 233 -11.13 16.05 -5.40
CA ARG A 233 -11.30 16.98 -6.53
C ARG A 233 -11.40 18.40 -5.97
N ARG A 234 -10.57 19.33 -6.48
CA ARG A 234 -10.56 20.76 -6.08
C ARG A 234 -12.03 21.20 -5.93
N PRO A 235 -12.44 21.72 -4.76
CA PRO A 235 -13.83 22.13 -4.56
C PRO A 235 -14.22 23.06 -5.71
N ALA A 236 -15.38 22.78 -6.31
CA ALA A 236 -15.92 23.64 -7.36
C ALA A 236 -15.97 25.08 -6.83
N PRO A 237 -15.59 26.09 -7.63
CA PRO A 237 -15.62 27.49 -7.19
C PRO A 237 -17.02 27.83 -6.68
N GLY A 238 -17.11 28.35 -5.44
CA GLY A 238 -18.36 28.74 -4.80
C GLY A 238 -18.96 27.75 -3.77
N ARG A 239 -18.28 26.65 -3.42
CA ARG A 239 -18.67 25.81 -2.27
C ARG A 239 -17.84 26.10 -1.03
N ASP A 240 -18.51 26.22 0.12
CA ASP A 240 -17.86 26.33 1.42
C ASP A 240 -17.00 25.09 1.72
N PRO A 241 -15.84 25.26 2.39
CA PRO A 241 -14.96 24.16 2.72
C PRO A 241 -15.63 23.19 3.69
N MET A 242 -15.70 21.91 3.32
CA MET A 242 -16.19 20.83 4.17
C MET A 242 -15.31 20.69 5.42
N MET A 243 -15.90 20.89 6.60
CA MET A 243 -15.18 20.81 7.88
C MET A 243 -16.05 20.19 8.96
N ALA A 244 -15.39 19.69 10.01
CA ALA A 244 -16.05 19.11 11.17
C ALA A 244 -15.49 19.70 12.46
N PHE A 245 -16.38 20.08 13.36
CA PHE A 245 -16.02 20.29 14.76
C PHE A 245 -16.23 19.01 15.53
N TYR A 246 -15.24 18.63 16.33
CA TYR A 246 -15.31 17.45 17.17
C TYR A 246 -14.82 17.73 18.59
N TRP A 247 -15.35 16.95 19.52
CA TRP A 247 -14.96 16.96 20.92
C TRP A 247 -15.25 15.59 21.53
N ILE A 248 -14.68 15.35 22.71
CA ILE A 248 -14.85 14.12 23.47
C ILE A 248 -15.24 14.53 24.88
N ASP A 249 -16.37 14.02 25.35
CA ASP A 249 -16.91 14.23 26.68
C ASP A 249 -17.36 12.88 27.26
N ARG A 250 -16.81 12.48 28.41
CA ARG A 250 -17.27 11.30 29.19
C ARG A 250 -17.37 10.03 28.33
N ASP A 251 -16.28 9.72 27.63
CA ASP A 251 -16.15 8.60 26.68
C ASP A 251 -17.04 8.67 25.42
N LEU A 252 -17.78 9.75 25.20
CA LEU A 252 -18.54 9.98 23.97
C LEU A 252 -17.80 10.97 23.06
N GLY A 253 -17.56 10.53 21.83
CA GLY A 253 -17.05 11.38 20.76
C GLY A 253 -18.21 11.96 19.97
N PHE A 254 -18.17 13.26 19.75
CA PHE A 254 -19.12 14.00 18.91
C PHE A 254 -18.39 14.65 17.75
N ALA A 255 -18.96 14.56 16.55
CA ALA A 255 -18.44 15.22 15.36
C ALA A 255 -19.59 15.82 14.54
N LEU A 256 -19.61 17.15 14.42
CA LEU A 256 -20.57 17.88 13.62
C LEU A 256 -19.91 18.33 12.32
N ALA A 257 -20.33 17.77 11.19
CA ALA A 257 -19.75 17.99 9.87
C ALA A 257 -20.74 18.64 8.90
N GLY A 258 -20.23 19.54 8.06
CA GLY A 258 -20.96 20.09 6.91
C GLY A 258 -20.22 21.20 6.18
N PRO A 259 -20.78 21.68 5.04
CA PRO A 259 -20.22 22.73 4.22
C PRO A 259 -20.68 24.10 4.74
N LEU A 260 -20.26 24.48 5.94
CA LEU A 260 -20.59 25.77 6.57
C LEU A 260 -19.33 26.56 6.91
N GLU A 261 -19.47 27.88 6.98
CA GLU A 261 -18.45 28.73 7.58
C GLU A 261 -18.10 28.29 9.01
N ARG A 262 -16.80 28.38 9.34
CA ARG A 262 -16.26 27.94 10.64
C ARG A 262 -17.01 28.54 11.83
N ALA A 263 -17.35 29.83 11.79
CA ALA A 263 -18.03 30.51 12.89
C ALA A 263 -19.42 29.93 13.12
N ARG A 264 -20.19 29.71 12.05
CA ARG A 264 -21.54 29.15 12.13
C ARG A 264 -21.53 27.70 12.60
N LEU A 265 -20.61 26.88 12.10
CA LEU A 265 -20.47 25.49 12.54
C LEU A 265 -20.05 25.39 14.01
N LEU A 266 -19.18 26.30 14.49
CA LEU A 266 -18.80 26.37 15.90
C LEU A 266 -20.00 26.70 16.80
N THR A 267 -20.85 27.67 16.41
CA THR A 267 -22.07 28.00 17.16
C THR A 267 -22.99 26.78 17.28
N LEU A 268 -23.18 26.03 16.20
CA LEU A 268 -23.98 24.80 16.22
C LEU A 268 -23.37 23.74 17.13
N ALA A 269 -22.05 23.54 17.07
CA ALA A 269 -21.34 22.59 17.94
C ALA A 269 -21.49 22.98 19.43
N GLN A 270 -21.44 24.26 19.75
CA GLN A 270 -21.67 24.77 21.12
C GLN A 270 -23.10 24.50 21.60
N VAL A 271 -24.10 24.69 20.74
CA VAL A 271 -25.51 24.38 21.06
C VAL A 271 -25.70 22.89 21.35
N VAL A 272 -25.14 22.02 20.50
CA VAL A 272 -25.17 20.56 20.72
C VAL A 272 -24.53 20.20 22.06
N TYR A 273 -23.35 20.75 22.34
CA TYR A 273 -22.64 20.50 23.59
C TYR A 273 -23.45 20.94 24.82
N GLN A 274 -24.04 22.14 24.80
CA GLN A 274 -24.84 22.63 25.92
C GLN A 274 -26.06 21.74 26.22
N GLN A 275 -26.73 21.24 25.17
CA GLN A 275 -27.89 20.37 25.35
C GLN A 275 -27.51 19.00 25.95
N TYR A 276 -26.33 18.48 25.64
CA TYR A 276 -25.81 17.24 26.21
C TYR A 276 -25.23 17.39 27.63
N GLN A 277 -24.89 18.60 28.05
CA GLN A 277 -24.46 18.90 29.42
C GLN A 277 -25.65 19.15 30.36
N GLY A 278 -26.78 19.65 29.83
CA GLY A 278 -27.98 19.97 30.60
C GLY A 278 -29.04 18.87 30.67
N GLY A 279 -28.80 17.71 30.03
CA GLY A 279 -29.70 16.56 29.98
C GLY A 279 -29.37 15.45 30.96
#